data_AF-A0A7C5LNM3-F1
#
_entry.id   AF-A0A7C5LNM3-F1
#
_cell.length_a   1.000
_cell.length_b   1.000
_cell.length_c   1.000
_cell.angle_alpha   90.00
_cell.angle_beta   90.00
_cell.angle_gamma   90.00
#
_symmetry.space_group_name_H-M   'P 1'
#
loop_
_entity.id
_entity.type
_entity.pdbx_description
1 polymer ?
#
loop_
_entity_poly.entity_id
_entity_poly.type
_entity_poly.pdbx_seq_one_letter_code
_entity_poly.pdbx_strand_id
1 'polypeptide(L)' 'IDAAISSTEAQSIRDMGKVMGALKGQYTGQMDFGQVGPMVRERLG' A
#
# COMPACT_ATOMS: atom_id res chain seq x y z
N ILE A 1 4.83 5.09 0.75
CA ILE A 1 4.47 3.66 0.65
C ILE A 1 5.10 2.88 1.79
N ASP A 2 6.40 3.06 2.04
CA ASP A 2 7.13 2.38 3.12
C ASP A 2 6.50 2.61 4.50
N ALA A 3 6.03 3.83 4.79
CA ALA A 3 5.27 4.12 6.01
C ALA A 3 4.00 3.26 6.14
N ALA A 4 3.24 3.09 5.06
CA ALA A 4 2.02 2.27 5.09
C ALA A 4 2.34 0.78 5.21
N ILE A 5 3.41 0.30 4.57
CA ILE A 5 3.91 -1.07 4.73
C ILE A 5 4.31 -1.30 6.19
N SER A 6 5.08 -0.38 6.79
CA SER A 6 5.52 -0.47 8.18
C SER A 6 4.34 -0.40 9.16
N SER A 7 3.38 0.50 8.96
CA SER A 7 2.19 0.62 9.82
C SER A 7 1.25 -0.57 9.73
N THR A 8 1.29 -1.31 8.63
CA THR A 8 0.45 -2.52 8.45
C THR A 8 1.22 -3.80 8.74
N GLU A 9 2.50 -3.72 9.09
CA GLU A 9 3.41 -4.84 9.29
C GLU A 9 3.38 -5.82 8.10
N ALA A 10 3.23 -5.27 6.89
CA ALA A 10 3.15 -6.05 5.67
C ALA A 10 4.53 -6.63 5.31
N GLN A 11 4.59 -7.93 5.06
CA GLN A 11 5.85 -8.64 4.77
C GLN A 11 5.85 -9.34 3.41
N SER A 12 4.68 -9.45 2.77
CA SER A 12 4.54 -10.16 1.50
C SER A 12 3.46 -9.55 0.63
N ILE A 13 3.43 -9.96 -0.64
CA ILE A 13 2.37 -9.62 -1.60
C ILE A 13 0.95 -9.93 -1.06
N ARG A 14 0.81 -10.90 -0.14
CA ARG A 14 -0.49 -11.25 0.48
C ARG A 14 -1.03 -10.10 1.33
N ASP A 15 -0.15 -9.29 1.89
CA ASP A 15 -0.49 -8.15 2.74
C ASP A 15 -0.83 -6.90 1.92
N MET A 16 -0.65 -6.93 0.60
CA MET A 16 -0.94 -5.81 -0.30
C MET A 16 -2.35 -5.25 -0.09
N GLY A 17 -3.36 -6.11 0.11
CA GLY A 17 -4.73 -5.66 0.39
C GLY A 17 -4.84 -4.80 1.65
N LYS A 18 -4.11 -5.16 2.71
CA LYS A 18 -4.04 -4.41 3.98
C LYS A 18 -3.35 -3.07 3.79
N VAL A 19 -2.21 -3.04 3.09
CA VAL A 19 -1.49 -1.79 2.76
C VAL A 19 -2.37 -0.85 1.94
N MET A 20 -3.02 -1.37 0.90
CA MET A 20 -3.91 -0.58 0.04
C MET A 20 -5.13 -0.06 0.81
N GLY A 21 -5.68 -0.84 1.74
CA GLY A 21 -6.76 -0.40 2.62
C GLY A 21 -6.33 0.77 3.52
N ALA A 22 -5.16 0.65 4.15
CA ALA A 22 -4.59 1.71 5.00
C ALA A 22 -4.28 3.00 4.23
N LEU A 23 -3.76 2.88 3.01
CA LEU A 23 -3.50 4.01 2.12
C LEU A 23 -4.80 4.67 1.65
N LYS A 24 -5.81 3.89 1.25
CA LYS A 24 -7.12 4.42 0.88
C LYS A 24 -7.76 5.15 2.06
N GLY A 25 -7.76 4.59 3.26
CA GLY A 25 -8.37 5.25 4.43
C GLY A 25 -7.79 6.64 4.72
N GLN A 26 -6.48 6.81 4.55
CA GLN A 26 -5.79 8.06 4.89
C GLN A 26 -5.67 9.05 3.72
N TYR A 27 -5.65 8.56 2.48
CA TYR A 27 -5.31 9.35 1.28
C TYR A 27 -6.33 9.22 0.14
N THR A 28 -7.58 8.82 0.44
CA THR A 28 -8.64 8.75 -0.57
C THR A 28 -8.80 10.09 -1.28
N GLY A 29 -8.78 10.08 -2.61
CA GLY A 29 -8.91 11.28 -3.45
C GLY A 29 -7.65 12.17 -3.53
N GLN A 30 -6.58 11.82 -2.82
CA GLN A 30 -5.32 12.57 -2.81
C GLN A 30 -4.16 11.83 -3.49
N MET A 31 -4.30 10.52 -3.71
CA MET A 31 -3.30 9.68 -4.40
C MET A 31 -3.87 9.01 -5.64
N ASP A 32 -3.01 8.83 -6.64
CA ASP A 32 -3.26 7.97 -7.79
C ASP A 32 -2.99 6.51 -7.42
N PHE A 33 -4.05 5.78 -7.11
CA PHE A 33 -3.97 4.37 -6.76
C PHE A 33 -3.67 3.44 -7.95
N GLY A 34 -3.77 3.92 -9.19
CA GLY A 34 -3.31 3.22 -10.38
C GLY A 34 -1.79 3.15 -10.45
N GLN A 35 -1.10 4.21 -10.01
CA GLN A 35 0.37 4.24 -9.89
C GLN A 35 0.88 3.61 -8.59
N VAL A 36 0.17 3.81 -7.47
CA VAL A 36 0.61 3.29 -6.16
C VAL A 36 0.54 1.76 -6.10
N GLY A 37 -0.43 1.12 -6.76
CA GLY A 37 -0.57 -0.35 -6.78
C GLY A 37 0.71 -1.09 -7.22
N PRO A 38 1.26 -0.79 -8.41
CA PRO A 38 2.55 -1.33 -8.86
C PRO A 38 3.70 -1.06 -7.89
N MET A 39 3.79 0.13 -7.30
CA MET A 39 4.88 0.48 -6.36
C MET A 39 4.81 -0.29 -5.04
N VAL A 40 3.61 -0.57 -4.53
CA VAL A 40 3.41 -1.44 -3.35
C VAL A 40 3.79 -2.87 -3.69
N ARG A 41 3.38 -3.35 -4.87
CA ARG A 41 3.73 -4.68 -5.37
C ARG A 41 5.23 -4.87 -5.54
N GLU A 42 5.95 -3.87 -6.03
CA GLU A 42 7.42 -3.94 -6.18
C GLU A 42 8.12 -4.02 -4.81
N ARG A 43 7.59 -3.36 -3.78
CA ARG A 43 8.16 -3.37 -2.42
C ARG A 43 7.85 -4.63 -1.62
N LEU A 44 6.72 -5.29 -1.89
CA LEU A 44 6.26 -6.50 -1.21
C LEU A 44 6.48 -7.78 -2.03
N GLY A 45 7.01 -7.63 -3.25
CA GLY A 45 7.17 -8.66 -4.26
C GLY A 45 8.46 -9.44 -4.13
#